data_AF-A0A1I3WAV1-F1
#
_entry.id   AF-A0A1I3WAV1-F1
#
_cell.length_a   1.000
_cell.length_b   1.000
_cell.length_c   1.000
_cell.angle_alpha   90.00
_cell.angle_beta   90.00
_cell.angle_gamma   90.00
#
_symmetry.space_group_name_H-M   'P 1'
#
loop_
_entity.id
_entity.type
_entity.pdbx_description
1 polymer ?
#
loop_
_entity_poly.entity_id
_entity_poly.type
_entity_poly.pdbx_seq_one_letter_code
_entity_poly.pdbx_strand_id
1 'polypeptide(L)'
;MQLATFALQLGDSDRTYVLRPTLRAAFHLHRKYGFAALYEAVREGSFTAIMDLITATSADVPIASMQSVLDAREQLLEFVLILSGARTSSTDKPVSGRPMPFDEYFAQLFQIGTGWLGWAPADVWDATISEILNAQQGRMAMLKAIFGSGRDDQEEGGLDSVRDKLNAIGDLNVHSLGAM
;
A
#
# COMPACT_ATOMS: atom_id res chain seq x y z
N MET A 1 -7.13 4.24 -8.33
CA MET A 1 -6.37 3.83 -7.12
C MET A 1 -6.26 2.33 -7.18
N GLN A 2 -5.09 1.77 -7.52
CA GLN A 2 -4.92 0.32 -7.45
C GLN A 2 -4.96 -0.09 -5.98
N LEU A 3 -5.90 -0.97 -5.62
CA LEU A 3 -5.76 -1.78 -4.42
C LEU A 3 -4.38 -2.43 -4.55
N ALA A 4 -3.47 -2.19 -3.60
CA ALA A 4 -2.12 -2.75 -3.64
C ALA A 4 -2.20 -4.25 -3.33
N THR A 5 -2.70 -4.98 -4.30
CA THR A 5 -2.95 -6.41 -4.24
C THR A 5 -1.86 -7.07 -5.05
N PHE A 6 -1.08 -7.93 -4.40
CA PHE A 6 0.05 -8.63 -5.01
C PHE A 6 -0.40 -10.04 -5.39
N ALA A 7 -0.44 -10.34 -6.69
CA ALA A 7 -0.75 -11.68 -7.17
C ALA A 7 0.50 -12.55 -7.12
N LEU A 8 0.44 -13.65 -6.37
CA LEU A 8 1.51 -14.62 -6.22
C LEU A 8 1.05 -15.95 -6.83
N GLN A 9 1.78 -16.48 -7.79
CA GLN A 9 1.51 -17.82 -8.33
C GLN A 9 2.27 -18.87 -7.52
N LEU A 10 1.58 -19.93 -7.07
CA LEU A 10 2.20 -21.05 -6.38
C LEU A 10 1.69 -22.39 -6.93
N GLY A 11 2.63 -23.30 -7.21
CA GLY A 11 2.41 -24.71 -7.52
C GLY A 11 2.40 -25.05 -9.01
N ASP A 12 2.51 -26.36 -9.31
CA ASP A 12 2.45 -26.91 -10.69
C ASP A 12 1.05 -26.79 -11.34
N SER A 13 0.05 -26.33 -10.57
CA SER A 13 -1.36 -26.22 -10.98
C SER A 13 -1.85 -24.77 -11.18
N ASP A 14 -0.93 -23.81 -11.25
CA ASP A 14 -1.22 -22.40 -11.58
C ASP A 14 -2.22 -21.71 -10.63
N ARG A 15 -2.22 -22.10 -9.34
CA ARG A 15 -3.05 -21.44 -8.33
C ARG A 15 -2.47 -20.06 -8.01
N THR A 16 -3.28 -19.05 -8.22
CA THR A 16 -2.93 -17.66 -7.91
C THR A 16 -3.47 -17.30 -6.53
N TYR A 17 -2.57 -16.92 -5.63
CA TYR A 17 -2.86 -16.37 -4.32
C TYR A 17 -2.83 -14.86 -4.38
N VAL A 18 -3.77 -14.24 -3.68
CA VAL A 18 -3.93 -12.80 -3.66
C VAL A 18 -3.43 -12.29 -2.32
N LEU A 19 -2.22 -11.74 -2.30
CA LEU A 19 -1.61 -11.22 -1.09
C LEU A 19 -1.94 -9.74 -0.89
N ARG A 20 -2.30 -9.38 0.33
CA ARG A 20 -2.65 -8.01 0.73
C ARG A 20 -1.71 -7.54 1.85
N PRO A 21 -0.94 -6.46 1.66
CA PRO A 21 -0.02 -5.93 2.66
C PRO A 21 -0.78 -5.03 3.65
N THR A 22 -1.74 -5.61 4.36
CA THR A 22 -2.57 -4.87 5.33
C THR A 22 -1.76 -4.45 6.55
N LEU A 23 -2.17 -3.37 7.22
CA LEU A 23 -1.54 -2.91 8.45
C LEU A 23 -1.55 -4.01 9.53
N ARG A 24 -2.62 -4.82 9.58
CA ARG A 24 -2.73 -5.96 10.48
C ARG A 24 -1.66 -7.01 10.22
N ALA A 25 -1.48 -7.40 8.95
CA ALA A 25 -0.47 -8.39 8.58
C ALA A 25 0.94 -7.88 8.85
N ALA A 26 1.22 -6.62 8.50
CA ALA A 26 2.49 -5.96 8.75
C ALA A 26 2.83 -5.96 10.25
N PHE A 27 1.87 -5.54 11.08
CA PHE A 27 2.03 -5.54 12.54
C PHE A 27 2.26 -6.95 13.10
N HIS A 28 1.45 -7.94 12.69
CA HIS A 28 1.57 -9.31 13.16
C HIS A 28 2.93 -9.93 12.82
N LEU A 29 3.35 -9.82 11.56
CA LEU A 29 4.63 -10.37 11.08
C LEU A 29 5.83 -9.63 11.69
N HIS A 30 5.74 -8.31 11.86
CA HIS A 30 6.76 -7.54 12.58
C HIS A 30 6.89 -8.02 14.03
N ARG A 31 5.79 -8.22 14.75
CA ARG A 31 5.85 -8.72 16.13
C ARG A 31 6.41 -10.12 16.25
N LYS A 32 6.17 -10.98 15.24
CA LYS A 32 6.64 -12.37 15.24
C LYS A 32 8.13 -12.48 14.89
N TYR A 33 8.61 -11.68 13.94
CA TYR A 33 9.94 -11.83 13.37
C TYR A 33 10.80 -10.56 13.44
N GLY A 34 10.19 -9.39 13.26
CA GLY A 34 10.86 -8.19 12.77
C GLY A 34 11.12 -8.29 11.26
N PHE A 35 11.03 -7.18 10.53
CA PHE A 35 11.09 -7.23 9.06
C PHE A 35 12.46 -7.63 8.50
N ALA A 36 13.56 -7.22 9.14
CA ALA A 36 14.89 -7.62 8.71
C ALA A 36 15.09 -9.14 8.83
N ALA A 37 14.70 -9.74 9.96
CA ALA A 37 14.81 -11.18 10.15
C ALA A 37 13.82 -11.96 9.27
N LEU A 38 12.62 -11.42 9.05
CA LEU A 38 11.66 -12.01 8.11
C LEU A 38 12.22 -12.01 6.68
N TYR A 39 12.79 -10.90 6.22
CA TYR A 39 13.40 -10.78 4.91
C TYR A 39 14.54 -11.81 4.73
N GLU A 40 15.43 -11.91 5.71
CA GLU A 40 16.51 -12.91 5.70
C GLU A 40 15.98 -14.34 5.70
N ALA A 41 14.98 -14.65 6.53
CA ALA A 41 14.38 -15.98 6.57
C ALA A 41 13.73 -16.36 5.22
N VAL A 42 13.06 -15.42 4.55
CA VAL A 42 12.53 -15.63 3.19
C VAL A 42 13.67 -15.82 2.18
N ARG A 43 14.73 -15.01 2.27
CA ARG A 43 15.91 -15.09 1.39
C ARG A 43 16.63 -16.44 1.51
N GLU A 44 16.67 -17.00 2.71
CA GLU A 44 17.24 -18.32 2.99
C GLU A 44 16.30 -19.48 2.64
N GLY A 45 15.06 -19.20 2.23
CA GLY A 45 14.09 -20.21 1.84
C GLY A 45 13.42 -20.92 3.02
N SER A 46 13.31 -20.25 4.17
CA SER A 46 12.59 -20.79 5.34
C SER A 46 11.11 -21.01 5.00
N PHE A 47 10.74 -22.28 4.83
CA PHE A 47 9.37 -22.66 4.50
C PHE A 47 8.36 -22.14 5.53
N THR A 48 8.71 -22.20 6.82
CA THR A 48 7.85 -21.70 7.90
C THR A 48 7.61 -20.20 7.78
N ALA A 49 8.67 -19.41 7.58
CA ALA A 49 8.53 -17.95 7.46
C ALA A 49 7.72 -17.55 6.22
N ILE A 50 7.92 -18.26 5.11
CA ILE A 50 7.18 -18.02 3.87
C ILE A 50 5.70 -18.39 4.03
N MET A 51 5.40 -19.55 4.62
CA MET A 51 4.02 -19.96 4.85
C MET A 51 3.31 -19.01 5.82
N ASP A 52 3.97 -18.56 6.87
CA ASP A 52 3.42 -17.53 7.77
C ASP A 52 3.14 -16.21 7.05
N LEU A 53 4.06 -15.77 6.18
CA LEU A 53 3.88 -14.57 5.36
C LEU A 53 2.65 -14.68 4.48
N ILE A 54 2.51 -15.79 3.75
CA ILE A 54 1.37 -16.03 2.86
C ILE A 54 0.08 -16.13 3.68
N THR A 55 0.05 -16.91 4.76
CA THR A 55 -1.14 -17.04 5.62
C THR A 55 -1.57 -15.72 6.24
N ALA A 56 -0.63 -14.87 6.65
CA ALA A 56 -0.96 -13.57 7.25
C ALA A 56 -1.49 -12.55 6.23
N THR A 57 -1.23 -12.74 4.93
CA THR A 57 -1.53 -11.76 3.87
C THR A 57 -2.53 -12.25 2.83
N SER A 58 -2.89 -13.53 2.86
CA SER A 58 -3.90 -14.14 2.02
C SER A 58 -5.17 -14.40 2.82
N ALA A 59 -6.33 -14.30 2.16
CA ALA A 59 -7.59 -14.79 2.72
C ALA A 59 -7.69 -16.33 2.63
N ASP A 60 -6.99 -16.92 1.66
CA ASP A 60 -6.99 -18.35 1.39
C ASP A 60 -5.90 -19.08 2.20
N VAL A 61 -6.20 -20.33 2.57
CA VAL A 61 -5.22 -21.24 3.18
C VAL A 61 -4.21 -21.66 2.11
N PRO A 62 -2.91 -21.36 2.28
CA PRO A 62 -1.92 -21.71 1.28
C PRO A 62 -1.73 -23.22 1.16
N ILE A 63 -1.90 -23.72 -0.05
CA ILE A 63 -1.51 -25.07 -0.47
C ILE A 63 -0.42 -24.90 -1.52
N ALA A 64 0.83 -25.11 -1.11
CA ALA A 64 2.00 -24.93 -1.95
C ALA A 64 3.02 -26.03 -1.66
N SER A 65 3.74 -26.48 -2.69
CA SER A 65 4.88 -27.37 -2.51
C SER A 65 6.10 -26.56 -2.08
N MET A 66 7.09 -27.22 -1.46
CA MET A 66 8.36 -26.59 -1.12
C MET A 66 9.01 -25.94 -2.35
N GLN A 67 8.98 -26.63 -3.50
CA GLN A 67 9.57 -26.12 -4.73
C GLN A 67 8.88 -24.83 -5.20
N SER A 68 7.53 -24.82 -5.25
CA SER A 68 6.80 -23.61 -5.67
C SER A 68 7.04 -22.40 -4.79
N VAL A 69 7.25 -22.64 -3.49
CA VAL A 69 7.55 -21.60 -2.52
C VAL A 69 8.95 -21.02 -2.77
N LEU A 70 9.93 -21.87 -3.09
CA LEU A 70 11.29 -21.44 -3.43
C LEU A 70 11.33 -20.68 -4.76
N ASP A 71 10.53 -21.09 -5.73
CA ASP A 71 10.45 -20.44 -7.04
C ASP A 71 9.86 -19.02 -6.93
N ALA A 72 8.92 -18.83 -5.99
CA ALA A 72 8.28 -17.54 -5.73
C ALA A 72 9.09 -16.61 -4.79
N ARG A 73 10.29 -17.02 -4.36
CA ARG A 73 11.06 -16.33 -3.31
C ARG A 73 11.35 -14.86 -3.63
N GLU A 74 11.77 -14.54 -4.85
CA GLU A 74 12.12 -13.16 -5.21
C GLU A 74 10.90 -12.22 -5.16
N GLN A 75 9.74 -12.71 -5.59
CA GLN A 75 8.46 -11.99 -5.50
C GLN A 75 8.06 -11.76 -4.03
N LEU A 76 8.29 -12.76 -3.18
CA LEU A 76 8.03 -12.66 -1.75
C LEU A 76 8.98 -11.68 -1.05
N LEU A 77 10.24 -11.59 -1.46
CA LEU A 77 11.19 -10.61 -0.94
C LEU A 77 10.74 -9.17 -1.26
N GLU A 78 10.33 -8.91 -2.50
CA GLU A 78 9.76 -7.63 -2.89
C GLU A 78 8.50 -7.32 -2.06
N PHE A 79 7.64 -8.31 -1.87
CA PHE A 79 6.43 -8.17 -1.09
C PHE A 79 6.70 -7.84 0.39
N VAL A 80 7.77 -8.39 1.01
CA VAL A 80 8.18 -8.01 2.37
C VAL A 80 8.59 -6.53 2.45
N LEU A 81 9.25 -5.99 1.42
CA LEU A 81 9.59 -4.56 1.37
C LEU A 81 8.32 -3.70 1.30
N ILE A 82 7.37 -4.06 0.42
CA ILE A 82 6.07 -3.38 0.32
C ILE A 82 5.31 -3.43 1.65
N LEU A 83 5.27 -4.61 2.29
CA LEU A 83 4.61 -4.83 3.58
C LEU A 83 5.21 -3.97 4.70
N SER A 84 6.51 -3.72 4.66
CA SER A 84 7.21 -2.87 5.63
C SER A 84 6.97 -1.37 5.43
N GLY A 85 6.33 -0.97 4.32
CA GLY A 85 6.14 0.42 3.95
C GLY A 85 7.34 1.05 3.22
N ALA A 86 8.31 0.24 2.77
CA ALA A 86 9.41 0.73 1.96
C ALA A 86 8.88 1.25 0.61
N ARG A 87 9.23 2.50 0.26
CA ARG A 87 8.87 3.09 -1.05
C ARG A 87 9.91 2.63 -2.07
N THR A 88 9.46 2.01 -3.17
CA THR A 88 10.35 1.51 -4.23
C THR A 88 10.86 2.62 -5.18
N SER A 89 10.43 3.87 -5.01
CA SER A 89 10.88 4.99 -5.85
C SER A 89 12.21 5.57 -5.36
N SER A 90 13.26 5.37 -6.17
CA SER A 90 14.63 5.88 -5.99
C SER A 90 14.78 7.41 -6.04
N THR A 91 13.68 8.16 -6.12
CA THR A 91 13.64 9.63 -6.21
C THR A 91 13.34 10.33 -4.89
N ASP A 92 13.04 9.60 -3.81
CA ASP A 92 12.84 10.20 -2.50
C ASP A 92 14.18 10.64 -1.91
N LYS A 93 14.30 11.95 -1.64
CA LYS A 93 15.42 12.49 -0.86
C LYS A 93 15.41 11.82 0.51
N PRO A 94 16.57 11.40 1.06
CA PRO A 94 16.62 10.80 2.39
C PRO A 94 15.99 11.77 3.39
N VAL A 95 14.89 11.35 4.01
CA VAL A 95 14.22 12.14 5.04
C VAL A 95 15.16 12.16 6.24
N SER A 96 15.69 13.34 6.56
CA SER A 96 16.54 13.54 7.74
C SER A 96 15.68 13.51 9.01
N GLY A 97 15.27 12.31 9.42
CA GLY A 97 14.52 12.06 10.65
C GLY A 97 15.27 11.06 11.52
N ARG A 98 15.02 11.12 12.84
CA ARG A 98 15.48 10.03 13.72
C ARG A 98 14.76 8.74 13.31
N PRO A 99 15.46 7.60 13.26
CA PRO A 99 14.81 6.30 13.02
C PRO A 99 13.68 6.09 14.04
N MET A 100 12.48 5.81 13.55
CA MET A 100 11.32 5.51 14.37
C MET A 100 11.20 3.99 14.55
N PRO A 101 10.99 3.48 15.78
CA PRO A 101 10.66 2.08 15.99
C PRO A 101 9.35 1.70 15.28
N PHE A 102 9.28 0.50 14.72
CA PHE A 102 8.09 0.02 14.00
C PHE A 102 6.82 0.01 14.87
N ASP A 103 6.92 -0.31 16.16
CA ASP A 103 5.78 -0.24 17.08
C ASP A 103 5.18 1.17 17.16
N GLU A 104 6.04 2.19 17.23
CA GLU A 104 5.61 3.59 17.21
C GLU A 104 5.02 3.96 15.84
N TYR A 105 5.65 3.50 14.76
CA TYR A 105 5.19 3.73 13.39
C TYR A 105 3.77 3.18 13.15
N PHE A 106 3.51 1.93 13.57
CA PHE A 106 2.18 1.33 13.45
C PHE A 106 1.14 2.01 14.32
N ALA A 107 1.50 2.44 15.53
CA ALA A 107 0.62 3.21 16.39
C ALA A 107 0.23 4.55 15.74
N GLN A 108 1.19 5.25 15.13
CA GLN A 108 0.92 6.49 14.40
C GLN A 108 0.01 6.28 13.19
N LEU A 109 0.26 5.24 12.38
CA LEU A 109 -0.62 4.90 11.25
C LEU A 109 -2.05 4.61 11.72
N PHE A 110 -2.19 3.86 12.82
CA PHE A 110 -3.50 3.56 13.39
C PHE A 110 -4.21 4.82 13.93
N GLN A 111 -3.48 5.73 14.56
CA GLN A 111 -3.99 7.02 15.02
C GLN A 111 -4.37 7.94 13.86
N ILE A 112 -3.60 7.95 12.76
CA ILE A 112 -3.96 8.68 11.55
C ILE A 112 -5.28 8.14 11.00
N GLY A 113 -5.42 6.81 10.86
CA GLY A 113 -6.63 6.19 10.35
C GLY A 113 -7.87 6.48 11.20
N THR A 114 -7.80 6.20 12.50
CA THR A 114 -8.96 6.30 13.39
C THR A 114 -9.26 7.73 13.84
N GLY A 115 -8.23 8.55 14.03
CA GLY A 115 -8.36 9.93 14.50
C GLY A 115 -8.49 10.93 13.36
N TRP A 116 -7.46 11.00 12.50
CA TRP A 116 -7.40 12.04 11.46
C TRP A 116 -8.34 11.76 10.29
N LEU A 117 -8.39 10.52 9.82
CA LEU A 117 -9.23 10.10 8.70
C LEU A 117 -10.66 9.75 9.14
N GLY A 118 -10.83 9.34 10.41
CA GLY A 118 -12.13 8.97 10.97
C GLY A 118 -12.64 7.60 10.48
N TRP A 119 -11.74 6.72 10.06
CA TRP A 119 -12.08 5.35 9.65
C TRP A 119 -12.38 4.48 10.87
N ALA A 120 -13.20 3.44 10.70
CA ALA A 120 -13.41 2.48 11.76
C ALA A 120 -12.09 1.71 12.02
N PRO A 121 -11.81 1.30 13.27
CA PRO A 121 -10.63 0.48 13.60
C PRO A 121 -10.40 -0.72 12.67
N ALA A 122 -11.48 -1.41 12.27
CA ALA A 122 -11.40 -2.55 11.35
C ALA A 122 -10.87 -2.14 9.97
N ASP A 123 -11.38 -1.05 9.41
CA ASP A 123 -10.95 -0.54 8.10
C ASP A 123 -9.48 -0.13 8.10
N VAL A 124 -9.00 0.49 9.20
CA VAL A 124 -7.60 0.89 9.34
C VAL A 124 -6.68 -0.33 9.37
N TRP A 125 -7.10 -1.40 10.07
CA TRP A 125 -6.34 -2.63 10.12
C TRP A 125 -6.28 -3.37 8.77
N ASP A 126 -7.33 -3.24 7.96
CA ASP A 126 -7.45 -3.91 6.67
C ASP A 126 -6.91 -3.04 5.50
N ALA A 127 -6.64 -1.76 5.76
CA ALA A 127 -5.95 -0.87 4.85
C ALA A 127 -4.45 -1.16 4.80
N THR A 128 -3.83 -0.85 3.66
CA THR A 128 -2.37 -0.86 3.49
C THR A 128 -1.76 0.44 4.03
N ILE A 129 -0.47 0.38 4.37
CA ILE A 129 0.28 1.56 4.83
C ILE A 129 0.18 2.71 3.80
N SER A 130 0.35 2.38 2.51
CA SER A 130 0.25 3.34 1.40
C SER A 130 -1.14 3.98 1.30
N GLU A 131 -2.21 3.22 1.49
CA GLU A 131 -3.58 3.76 1.46
C GLU A 131 -3.82 4.76 2.60
N ILE A 132 -3.35 4.44 3.82
CA ILE A 132 -3.46 5.34 4.98
C ILE A 132 -2.71 6.66 4.70
N LEU A 133 -1.46 6.58 4.22
CA LEU A 133 -0.65 7.76 3.93
C LEU A 133 -1.21 8.59 2.77
N ASN A 134 -1.70 7.94 1.71
CA ASN A 134 -2.34 8.64 0.58
C ASN A 134 -3.64 9.34 1.02
N ALA A 135 -4.45 8.70 1.85
CA ALA A 135 -5.66 9.31 2.39
C ALA A 135 -5.34 10.51 3.29
N GLN A 136 -4.29 10.42 4.11
CA GLN A 136 -3.80 11.53 4.92
C GLN A 136 -3.39 12.71 4.03
N GLN A 137 -2.60 12.45 2.98
CA GLN A 137 -2.15 13.47 2.04
C GLN A 137 -3.32 14.14 1.32
N GLY A 138 -4.30 13.36 0.84
CA GLY A 138 -5.52 13.87 0.20
C GLY A 138 -6.32 14.78 1.14
N ARG A 139 -6.48 14.39 2.41
CA ARG A 139 -7.17 15.22 3.42
C ARG A 139 -6.41 16.51 3.72
N MET A 140 -5.08 16.47 3.78
CA MET A 140 -4.26 17.67 3.95
C MET A 140 -4.39 18.62 2.74
N ALA A 141 -4.41 18.09 1.52
CA ALA A 141 -4.60 18.90 0.31
C ALA A 141 -5.98 19.58 0.30
N MET A 142 -7.04 18.86 0.69
CA MET A 142 -8.39 19.42 0.84
C MET A 142 -8.43 20.57 1.86
N LEU A 143 -7.83 20.37 3.05
CA LEU A 143 -7.78 21.42 4.08
C LEU A 143 -7.01 22.66 3.61
N LYS A 144 -5.90 22.47 2.89
CA LYS A 144 -5.17 23.60 2.27
C LYS A 144 -6.01 24.32 1.22
N ALA A 145 -6.78 23.61 0.41
CA ALA A 145 -7.65 24.24 -0.58
C ALA A 145 -8.78 25.07 0.07
N ILE A 146 -9.33 24.62 1.20
CA ILE A 146 -10.43 25.31 1.90
C ILE A 146 -9.92 26.49 2.73
N PHE A 147 -8.79 26.33 3.43
CA PHE A 147 -8.32 27.29 4.45
C PHE A 147 -7.02 28.03 4.07
N GLY A 148 -6.37 27.64 2.97
CA GLY A 148 -5.12 28.22 2.49
C GLY A 148 -5.28 29.44 1.57
N SER A 149 -6.51 29.88 1.28
CA SER A 149 -6.80 31.10 0.51
C SER A 149 -6.50 32.41 1.26
N GLY A 150 -5.72 32.35 2.34
CA GLY A 150 -5.36 33.48 3.19
C GLY A 150 -3.87 33.84 3.10
N ARG A 151 -3.35 34.13 1.90
CA ARG A 151 -2.36 35.18 1.60
C ARG A 151 -1.94 35.16 0.12
N ASP A 152 -2.22 36.31 -0.48
CA ASP A 152 -1.69 36.94 -1.70
C ASP A 152 -2.05 36.35 -3.08
N ASP A 153 -3.02 37.03 -3.69
CA ASP A 153 -3.20 37.42 -5.10
C ASP A 153 -2.75 36.47 -6.23
N GLN A 154 -3.76 36.13 -7.05
CA GLN A 154 -3.71 35.68 -8.45
C GLN A 154 -2.97 34.36 -8.73
N GLU A 155 -3.74 33.26 -8.77
CA GLU A 155 -3.97 32.48 -10.00
C GLU A 155 -5.05 31.42 -9.73
N GLU A 156 -6.05 31.38 -10.61
CA GLU A 156 -7.27 30.58 -10.51
C GLU A 156 -7.00 29.07 -10.56
N GLY A 157 -7.59 28.32 -9.63
CA GLY A 157 -7.50 26.86 -9.62
C GLY A 157 -8.35 26.21 -8.52
N GLY A 158 -9.55 26.73 -8.28
CA GLY A 158 -10.51 26.18 -7.32
C GLY A 158 -11.04 24.79 -7.72
N LEU A 159 -11.87 24.21 -6.84
CA LEU A 159 -12.49 22.87 -6.98
C LEU A 159 -13.20 22.61 -8.32
N ASP A 160 -13.56 23.67 -9.04
CA ASP A 160 -14.07 23.59 -10.41
C ASP A 160 -13.03 22.98 -11.37
N SER A 161 -11.74 23.29 -11.23
CA SER A 161 -10.67 22.68 -12.04
C SER A 161 -10.49 21.17 -11.80
N VAL A 162 -10.86 20.67 -10.61
CA VAL A 162 -10.80 19.24 -10.28
C VAL A 162 -12.07 18.54 -10.77
N ARG A 163 -13.25 19.17 -10.63
CA ARG A 163 -14.50 18.68 -11.25
C ARG A 163 -14.41 18.65 -12.78
N ASP A 164 -13.84 19.66 -13.40
CA ASP A 164 -13.65 19.75 -14.85
C ASP A 164 -12.69 18.67 -15.36
N LYS A 165 -11.60 18.41 -14.61
CA LYS A 165 -10.69 17.29 -14.92
C LYS A 165 -11.32 15.92 -14.73
N LEU A 166 -12.24 15.77 -13.76
CA LEU A 166 -12.98 14.52 -13.54
C LEU A 166 -14.07 14.32 -14.61
N ASN A 167 -14.73 15.38 -15.06
CA ASN A 167 -15.70 15.35 -16.16
C ASN A 167 -15.02 15.01 -17.50
N ALA A 168 -13.82 15.54 -17.75
CA ALA A 168 -13.05 15.24 -18.97
C ALA A 168 -12.58 13.78 -19.10
N ILE A 169 -12.50 13.04 -17.98
CA ILE A 169 -12.15 11.61 -17.97
C ILE A 169 -13.38 10.73 -18.21
N GLY A 170 -14.58 11.23 -17.93
CA GLY A 170 -15.84 10.49 -18.06
C GLY A 170 -16.54 10.59 -19.43
N ASP A 171 -16.11 11.51 -20.30
CA ASP A 171 -16.79 11.78 -21.57
C ASP A 171 -16.16 10.98 -22.73
N LEU A 172 -16.39 9.67 -22.76
CA LEU A 172 -16.03 8.78 -23.88
C LEU A 172 -17.10 8.76 -24.97
N ASN A 173 -17.65 9.91 -25.37
CA ASN A 173 -18.65 9.93 -26.44
C ASN A 173 -18.66 11.21 -27.29
N VAL A 174 -17.55 11.53 -27.98
CA VAL A 174 -17.58 12.40 -29.18
C VAL A 174 -16.62 11.90 -30.28
N HIS A 175 -17.20 11.05 -31.14
CA HIS A 175 -17.03 10.90 -32.59
C HIS A 175 -15.66 10.65 -33.26
N SER A 176 -15.53 9.41 -33.74
CA SER A 176 -15.18 9.14 -35.14
C SER A 176 -16.05 9.95 -36.12
N LEU A 177 -15.43 10.81 -36.94
CA LEU A 177 -15.76 11.11 -38.35
C LEU A 177 -14.95 12.31 -38.84
N GLY A 178 -14.10 12.08 -39.85
CA GLY A 178 -13.33 13.15 -40.51
C GLY A 178 -12.25 12.64 -41.46
N ALA A 179 -12.55 11.59 -42.23
CA ALA A 179 -11.80 11.27 -43.44
C ALA A 179 -12.56 11.87 -44.63
N MET A 180 -12.04 12.96 -45.18
CA MET A 180 -12.05 13.33 -46.60
C MET A 180 -11.22 14.61 -46.79
#